data_AF-A0A1D3L1W4-F1
#
_entry.id   AF-A0A1D3L1W4-F1
#
_cell.length_a   1.000
_cell.length_b   1.000
_cell.length_c   1.000
_cell.angle_alpha   90.00
_cell.angle_beta   90.00
_cell.angle_gamma   90.00
#
_symmetry.space_group_name_H-M   'P 1'
#
loop_
_entity.id
_entity.type
_entity.pdbx_description
1 polymer ?
#
loop_
_entity_poly.entity_id
_entity_poly.type
_entity_poly.pdbx_seq_one_letter_code
_entity_poly.pdbx_strand_id
1 'polypeptide(L)'
;MIIHVNVVYTMMSYILAIISAIIVGLILRMPLLPERPMRQSWTISVIFPTAVLAVGFTAMVFGLGYEGTNGMIIGVIVGVLTALFSKFFLEKIVPRPKVEESN
;
A
#
# COMPACT_ATOMS: atom_id res chain seq x y z
N MET A 1 -1.97 -30.04 -0.07
CA MET A 1 -1.32 -28.72 0.07
C MET A 1 0.06 -28.94 0.67
N ILE A 2 1.13 -28.73 -0.10
CA ILE A 2 2.51 -28.79 0.44
C ILE A 2 2.76 -27.44 1.14
N ILE A 3 2.58 -27.43 2.45
CA ILE A 3 2.45 -26.22 3.27
C ILE A 3 3.73 -25.38 3.24
N HIS A 4 4.91 -26.01 3.10
CA HIS A 4 6.20 -25.31 3.21
C HIS A 4 6.59 -24.47 1.99
N VAL A 5 6.22 -24.88 0.78
CA VAL A 5 6.53 -24.13 -0.44
C VAL A 5 5.66 -22.87 -0.49
N ASN A 6 4.37 -22.99 -0.16
CA ASN A 6 3.39 -21.90 -0.24
C ASN A 6 3.76 -20.70 0.66
N VAL A 7 4.29 -20.94 1.88
CA VAL A 7 4.59 -19.87 2.84
C VAL A 7 5.64 -18.88 2.32
N VAL A 8 6.72 -19.36 1.71
CA VAL A 8 7.79 -18.47 1.21
C VAL A 8 7.29 -17.61 0.05
N TYR A 9 6.55 -18.19 -0.90
CA TYR A 9 5.95 -17.44 -2.01
C TYR A 9 4.94 -16.40 -1.50
N THR A 10 4.13 -16.76 -0.51
CA THR A 10 3.19 -15.84 0.15
C THR A 10 3.90 -14.67 0.81
N MET A 11 4.96 -14.92 1.59
CA MET A 11 5.75 -13.84 2.22
C MET A 11 6.42 -12.93 1.18
N MET A 12 7.01 -13.51 0.13
CA MET A 12 7.61 -12.73 -0.95
C MET A 12 6.59 -11.86 -1.67
N SER A 13 5.36 -12.35 -1.84
CA SER A 13 4.28 -11.59 -2.48
C SER A 13 3.88 -10.35 -1.68
N TYR A 14 3.81 -10.47 -0.35
CA TYR A 14 3.60 -9.30 0.53
C TYR A 14 4.74 -8.29 0.44
N ILE A 15 5.98 -8.75 0.45
CA ILE A 15 7.16 -7.88 0.31
C ILE A 15 7.11 -7.15 -1.05
N LEU A 16 6.80 -7.86 -2.13
CA LEU A 16 6.67 -7.30 -3.47
C LEU A 16 5.53 -6.29 -3.57
N ALA A 17 4.39 -6.54 -2.90
CA ALA A 17 3.29 -5.58 -2.83
C ALA A 17 3.71 -4.28 -2.15
N ILE A 18 4.41 -4.37 -1.01
CA ILE A 18 4.95 -3.20 -0.30
C ILE A 18 5.94 -2.45 -1.19
N ILE A 19 6.95 -3.13 -1.73
CA ILE A 19 8.00 -2.51 -2.55
C ILE A 19 7.38 -1.84 -3.80
N SER A 20 6.46 -2.52 -4.48
CA SER A 20 5.76 -1.97 -5.64
C SER A 20 4.95 -0.74 -5.29
N ALA A 21 4.16 -0.79 -4.20
CA ALA A 21 3.39 0.36 -3.73
C ALA A 21 4.30 1.54 -3.37
N ILE A 22 5.47 1.27 -2.78
CA ILE A 22 6.46 2.30 -2.44
C ILE A 22 7.02 2.95 -3.70
N ILE A 23 7.53 2.15 -4.64
CA ILE A 23 8.14 2.65 -5.89
C ILE A 23 7.14 3.47 -6.68
N VAL A 24 5.93 2.92 -6.92
CA VAL A 24 4.88 3.63 -7.65
C VAL A 24 4.45 4.89 -6.90
N GLY A 25 4.33 4.82 -5.57
CA GLY A 25 3.98 5.98 -4.77
C GLY A 25 4.99 7.12 -4.86
N LEU A 26 6.29 6.79 -4.89
CA LEU A 26 7.35 7.76 -5.10
C LEU A 26 7.34 8.33 -6.52
N ILE A 27 7.09 7.52 -7.56
CA ILE A 27 6.92 7.99 -8.94
C ILE A 27 5.75 8.98 -9.04
N LEU A 28 4.65 8.71 -8.31
CA LEU A 28 3.48 9.59 -8.20
C LEU A 28 3.71 10.83 -7.31
N ARG A 29 4.93 11.04 -6.83
CA ARG A 29 5.33 12.15 -5.95
C ARG A 29 4.51 12.22 -4.66
N MET A 30 4.11 11.08 -4.10
CA MET A 30 3.54 11.04 -2.75
C MET A 30 4.66 11.28 -1.74
N PRO A 31 4.39 12.03 -0.63
CA PRO A 31 5.37 12.21 0.43
C PRO A 31 5.73 10.86 1.04
N LEU A 32 6.99 10.67 1.46
CA LEU A 32 7.43 9.39 2.03
C LEU A 32 6.75 9.11 3.38
N LEU A 33 6.70 10.13 4.24
CA LEU A 33 6.12 10.10 5.58
C LEU A 33 4.97 11.11 5.69
N PRO A 34 3.96 10.86 6.55
CA PRO A 34 2.92 11.84 6.82
C PRO A 34 3.49 13.12 7.45
N GLU A 35 2.87 14.26 7.15
CA GLU A 35 3.21 15.54 7.77
C GLU A 35 2.82 15.57 9.26
N ARG A 36 3.58 16.32 10.08
CA ARG A 36 3.32 16.42 11.52
C ARG A 36 2.18 17.43 11.81
N PRO A 37 1.35 17.19 12.82
CA PRO A 37 1.36 16.03 13.72
C PRO A 37 0.73 14.80 13.06
N MET A 38 1.48 13.69 13.07
CA MET A 38 1.18 12.42 12.39
C MET A 38 -0.14 11.76 12.82
N ARG A 39 -0.76 12.25 13.91
CA ARG A 39 -2.05 11.79 14.46
C ARG A 39 -3.25 12.61 13.99
N GLN A 40 -3.05 13.84 13.52
CA GLN A 40 -4.15 14.72 13.06
C GLN A 40 -4.09 14.98 11.56
N SER A 41 -3.07 14.44 10.89
CA SER A 41 -2.84 14.59 9.47
C SER A 41 -3.27 13.32 8.74
N TRP A 42 -4.34 13.43 7.94
CA TRP A 42 -4.70 12.45 6.92
C TRP A 42 -3.83 12.63 5.65
N THR A 43 -2.61 13.17 5.78
CA THR A 43 -1.68 13.27 4.66
C THR A 43 -1.33 11.88 4.19
N ILE A 44 -1.76 11.57 2.97
CA ILE A 44 -1.47 10.32 2.30
C ILE A 44 0.01 10.31 1.96
N SER A 45 0.70 9.34 2.53
CA SER A 45 2.11 9.09 2.27
C SER A 45 2.31 7.70 1.70
N VAL A 46 3.53 7.48 1.20
CA VAL A 46 3.98 6.20 0.68
C VAL A 46 4.00 5.14 1.77
N ILE A 47 4.45 5.49 2.98
CA ILE A 47 4.51 4.54 4.11
C ILE A 47 3.11 4.34 4.71
N PHE A 48 2.38 5.42 4.97
CA PHE A 48 1.04 5.36 5.55
C PHE A 48 0.05 6.30 4.83
N PRO A 49 -1.11 5.81 4.35
CA PRO A 49 -1.63 4.45 4.52
C PRO A 49 -1.21 3.47 3.41
N THR A 50 -0.50 3.92 2.37
CA THR A 50 -0.34 3.18 1.10
C THR A 50 0.30 1.80 1.26
N ALA A 51 1.44 1.67 1.93
CA ALA A 51 2.08 0.36 2.14
C ALA A 51 1.23 -0.57 3.03
N VAL A 52 0.54 -0.02 4.04
CA VAL A 52 -0.35 -0.79 4.93
C VAL A 52 -1.55 -1.34 4.15
N LEU A 53 -2.16 -0.53 3.29
CA LEU A 53 -3.24 -0.96 2.41
C LEU A 53 -2.78 -2.03 1.43
N ALA A 54 -1.55 -1.94 0.91
CA ALA A 54 -1.04 -2.92 -0.05
C ALA A 54 -0.94 -4.32 0.57
N VAL A 55 -0.54 -4.40 1.84
CA VAL A 55 -0.55 -5.65 2.62
C VAL A 55 -1.99 -6.14 2.80
N GLY A 56 -2.90 -5.28 3.24
CA GLY A 56 -4.31 -5.63 3.46
C GLY A 56 -5.01 -6.14 2.20
N PHE A 57 -4.84 -5.46 1.06
CA PHE A 57 -5.41 -5.89 -0.22
C PHE A 57 -4.79 -7.18 -0.72
N THR A 58 -3.48 -7.38 -0.53
CA THR A 58 -2.83 -8.66 -0.89
C THR A 58 -3.44 -9.81 -0.06
N ALA A 59 -3.68 -9.60 1.24
CA ALA A 59 -4.31 -10.58 2.09
C ALA A 59 -5.76 -10.90 1.66
N MET A 60 -6.53 -9.89 1.25
CA MET A 60 -7.88 -10.11 0.70
C MET A 60 -7.84 -10.97 -0.57
N VAL A 61 -6.92 -10.67 -1.49
CA VAL A 61 -6.77 -11.44 -2.74
C VAL A 61 -6.35 -12.89 -2.45
N PHE A 62 -5.47 -13.12 -1.48
CA PHE A 62 -5.11 -14.47 -1.04
C PHE A 62 -6.26 -15.20 -0.37
N GLY A 63 -7.08 -14.51 0.42
CA GLY A 63 -8.32 -15.06 0.98
C GLY A 63 -9.33 -15.53 -0.08
N LEU A 64 -9.24 -15.01 -1.31
CA LEU A 64 -10.03 -15.45 -2.46
C LEU A 64 -9.44 -16.67 -3.20
N GLY A 65 -8.34 -17.24 -2.69
CA GLY A 65 -7.72 -18.45 -3.25
C GLY A 65 -6.63 -18.18 -4.29
N TYR A 66 -6.17 -16.94 -4.43
CA TYR A 66 -5.07 -16.58 -5.33
C TYR A 66 -3.68 -16.70 -4.67
N GLU A 67 -3.56 -17.39 -3.53
CA GLU A 67 -2.26 -17.76 -2.94
C GLU A 67 -1.62 -18.91 -3.74
N GLY A 68 -0.40 -18.73 -4.23
CA GLY A 68 0.30 -19.78 -5.00
C GLY A 68 1.32 -19.23 -5.99
N THR A 69 1.58 -19.97 -7.08
CA THR A 69 2.66 -19.72 -8.05
C THR A 69 2.59 -18.33 -8.70
N ASN A 70 1.40 -17.74 -8.81
CA ASN A 70 1.18 -16.40 -9.36
C ASN A 70 1.12 -15.31 -8.28
N GLY A 71 1.22 -15.66 -7.00
CA GLY A 71 1.08 -14.73 -5.87
C GLY A 71 2.04 -13.55 -5.94
N MET A 72 3.27 -13.77 -6.43
CA MET A 72 4.27 -12.70 -6.56
C MET A 72 3.85 -11.63 -7.57
N ILE A 73 3.36 -12.05 -8.74
CA ILE A 73 2.86 -11.15 -9.79
C ILE A 73 1.65 -10.39 -9.27
N ILE A 74 0.76 -11.09 -8.59
CA ILE A 74 -0.42 -10.50 -7.96
C ILE A 74 0.00 -9.46 -6.92
N GLY A 75 0.98 -9.75 -6.07
CA GLY A 75 1.53 -8.80 -5.10
C GLY A 75 2.00 -7.51 -5.77
N VAL A 76 2.78 -7.62 -6.85
CA VAL A 76 3.20 -6.43 -7.63
C VAL A 76 2.00 -5.66 -8.16
N ILE A 77 1.04 -6.33 -8.82
CA ILE A 77 -0.15 -5.67 -9.39
C ILE A 77 -0.96 -4.97 -8.28
N VAL A 78 -1.19 -5.65 -7.15
CA VAL A 78 -1.89 -5.09 -6.00
C VAL A 78 -1.14 -3.88 -5.46
N GLY A 79 0.18 -3.93 -5.36
CA GLY A 79 1.01 -2.79 -4.94
C GLY A 79 0.83 -1.56 -5.86
N VAL A 80 0.90 -1.76 -7.19
CA VAL A 80 0.65 -0.71 -8.18
C VAL A 80 -0.75 -0.11 -8.01
N LEU A 81 -1.78 -0.97 -7.99
CA LEU A 81 -3.17 -0.55 -7.87
C LEU A 81 -3.43 0.19 -6.55
N THR A 82 -2.80 -0.24 -5.46
CA THR A 82 -2.92 0.41 -4.16
C THR A 82 -2.33 1.82 -4.20
N ALA A 83 -1.15 2.01 -4.80
CA ALA A 83 -0.55 3.33 -4.91
C ALA A 83 -1.40 4.28 -5.76
N LEU A 84 -1.97 3.79 -6.86
CA LEU A 84 -2.92 4.55 -7.68
C LEU A 84 -4.19 4.90 -6.90
N PHE A 85 -4.75 3.94 -6.17
CA PHE A 85 -5.91 4.16 -5.30
C PHE A 85 -5.62 5.21 -4.24
N SER A 86 -4.51 5.11 -3.52
CA SER A 86 -4.08 6.09 -2.52
C SER A 86 -3.98 7.49 -3.12
N LYS A 87 -3.33 7.63 -4.27
CA LYS A 87 -3.09 8.93 -4.90
C LYS A 87 -4.34 9.58 -5.45
N PHE A 88 -5.17 8.82 -6.17
CA PHE A 88 -6.24 9.40 -6.98
C PHE A 88 -7.62 9.35 -6.31
N PHE A 89 -7.88 8.31 -5.52
CA PHE A 89 -9.17 8.11 -4.86
C PHE A 89 -9.11 8.54 -3.41
N LEU A 90 -8.21 7.95 -2.63
CA LEU A 90 -8.16 8.18 -1.20
C LEU A 90 -7.86 9.66 -0.90
N GLU A 91 -6.97 10.30 -1.66
CA GLU A 91 -6.62 11.74 -1.50
C GLU A 91 -7.82 12.69 -1.67
N LYS A 92 -8.88 12.25 -2.37
CA LYS A 92 -10.10 13.01 -2.57
C LYS A 92 -11.15 12.74 -1.49
N ILE A 93 -11.08 11.58 -0.83
CA ILE A 93 -12.06 11.13 0.15
C ILE A 93 -11.69 11.60 1.55
N VAL A 94 -10.39 11.55 1.90
CA VAL A 94 -9.93 11.93 3.24
C VAL A 94 -9.79 13.44 3.38
N PRO A 95 -10.16 14.03 4.54
CA PRO A 95 -10.03 15.46 4.76
C PRO A 95 -8.56 15.88 4.73
N ARG A 96 -8.24 16.97 4.04
CA ARG A 96 -6.88 17.51 4.03
C ARG A 96 -6.54 18.11 5.39
N PRO A 97 -5.26 18.03 5.84
CA PRO A 97 -4.83 18.72 7.05
C PRO A 97 -5.10 20.21 6.89
N LYS A 98 -5.70 20.83 7.92
CA LYS A 98 -5.79 22.29 7.97
C LYS A 98 -4.37 22.82 8.20
N VAL A 99 -3.88 23.66 7.30
CA VAL A 99 -2.67 24.43 7.55
C VAL A 99 -3.03 25.40 8.68
N GLU A 100 -2.45 25.23 9.88
CA GLU A 100 -2.52 26.29 10.87
C GLU A 100 -1.77 27.49 10.27
N GLU A 101 -2.51 28.54 9.90
CA GLU A 101 -1.91 29.84 9.63
C GLU A 101 -1.16 30.24 10.91
N SER A 102 0.17 30.24 10.84
CA SER A 102 1.01 30.75 11.91
C SER A 102 0.74 32.25 12.03
N ASN A 103 -0.06 32.64 13.02
CA ASN A 103 -0.12 34.03 13.50
C ASN A 103 1.15 34.35 14.29
#